data_AF-A0A117PIF6-F1
#
_entry.id   AF-A0A117PIF6-F1
#
_cell.length_a   1.000
_cell.length_b   1.000
_cell.length_c   1.000
_cell.angle_alpha   90.00
_cell.angle_beta   90.00
_cell.angle_gamma   90.00
#
_symmetry.space_group_name_H-M   'P 1'
#
loop_
_entity.id
_entity.type
_entity.pdbx_description
1 polymer ?
#
loop_
_entity_poly.entity_id
_entity_poly.type
_entity_poly.pdbx_seq_one_letter_code
_entity_poly.pdbx_strand_id
1 'polypeptide(L)' 'MPAAKKPAARRRTAKPKPATCPDCDGNGEITEAVRVGTRKGRTTDDHQTGLCLTCWGTGEAPTD' A
#
# COMPACT_ATOMS: atom_id res chain seq x y z
N MET A 1 17.83 -36.10 -42.35
CA MET A 1 17.75 -34.65 -42.09
C MET A 1 17.41 -34.43 -40.62
N PRO A 2 18.30 -33.85 -39.78
CA PRO A 2 17.98 -33.62 -38.37
C PRO A 2 17.06 -32.40 -38.24
N ALA A 3 15.94 -32.55 -37.52
CA ALA A 3 14.98 -31.47 -37.30
C ALA A 3 15.52 -30.44 -36.29
N ALA A 4 15.44 -29.15 -36.66
CA ALA A 4 15.88 -28.04 -35.81
C ALA A 4 15.01 -27.94 -34.53
N LYS A 5 15.66 -27.92 -33.37
CA LYS A 5 14.99 -27.72 -32.08
C LYS A 5 14.59 -26.24 -31.91
N LYS A 6 13.30 -26.01 -31.64
CA LYS A 6 12.74 -24.67 -31.38
C LYS A 6 13.42 -24.04 -30.16
N PRO A 7 13.82 -22.75 -30.22
CA PRO A 7 14.44 -22.08 -29.08
C PRO A 7 13.41 -21.93 -27.95
N ALA A 8 13.77 -22.38 -26.75
CA ALA A 8 12.94 -22.23 -25.57
C ALA A 8 12.81 -20.74 -25.21
N ALA A 9 11.58 -20.23 -25.20
CA ALA A 9 11.32 -18.86 -24.77
C ALA A 9 11.75 -18.69 -23.30
N ARG A 10 12.64 -17.72 -23.05
CA ARG A 10 13.12 -17.40 -21.71
C ARG A 10 11.95 -16.85 -20.89
N ARG A 11 11.47 -17.61 -19.90
CA ARG A 11 10.45 -17.13 -18.94
C ARG A 11 11.01 -15.90 -18.23
N ARG A 12 10.36 -14.75 -18.42
CA ARG A 12 10.61 -13.56 -17.61
C ARG A 12 10.01 -13.85 -16.23
N THR A 13 10.84 -13.87 -15.20
CA THR A 13 10.39 -13.89 -13.81
C THR A 13 9.63 -12.59 -13.55
N ALA A 14 8.40 -12.70 -13.04
CA ALA A 14 7.64 -11.54 -12.62
C ALA A 14 8.39 -10.84 -11.49
N LYS A 15 8.42 -9.51 -11.51
CA LYS A 15 9.03 -8.71 -10.45
C LYS A 15 8.25 -8.98 -9.15
N PRO A 16 8.92 -9.16 -8.01
CA PRO A 16 8.23 -9.40 -6.74
C PRO A 16 7.28 -8.25 -6.45
N LYS A 17 6.07 -8.60 -5.99
CA LYS A 17 5.07 -7.60 -5.62
C LYS A 17 5.55 -6.90 -4.35
N PRO A 18 5.50 -5.57 -4.30
CA PRO A 18 5.86 -4.82 -3.10
C PRO A 18 4.97 -5.24 -1.93
N ALA A 19 5.56 -5.28 -0.74
CA ALA A 19 4.84 -5.66 0.47
C ALA A 19 3.80 -4.58 0.83
N THR A 20 2.72 -4.98 1.47
CA THR A 20 1.66 -4.08 1.93
C THR A 20 2.15 -3.22 3.10
N CYS A 21 1.75 -1.94 3.13
CA CYS A 21 2.02 -1.06 4.27
C CYS A 21 1.32 -1.58 5.54
N PRO A 22 2.03 -1.77 6.66
CA PRO A 22 1.45 -2.36 7.89
C PRO A 22 0.51 -1.41 8.65
N ASP A 23 0.61 -0.09 8.45
CA ASP A 23 -0.19 0.89 9.20
C ASP A 23 -1.55 1.21 8.56
N CYS A 24 -1.68 1.01 7.25
CA CYS A 24 -2.92 1.30 6.52
C CYS A 24 -3.44 0.09 5.73
N ASP A 25 -2.87 -1.10 5.94
CA ASP A 25 -3.23 -2.35 5.24
C ASP A 25 -3.28 -2.21 3.71
N GLY A 26 -2.46 -1.31 3.16
CA GLY A 26 -2.37 -1.05 1.73
C GLY A 26 -3.42 -0.10 1.16
N ASN A 27 -4.22 0.54 2.00
CA ASN A 27 -5.17 1.55 1.56
C ASN A 27 -4.47 2.85 1.13
N GLY A 28 -3.32 3.17 1.74
CA GLY A 28 -2.61 4.44 1.54
C GLY A 28 -3.19 5.59 2.35
N GLU A 29 -4.34 5.40 2.98
CA GLU A 29 -5.04 6.40 3.78
C GLU A 29 -5.44 5.81 5.13
N ILE A 30 -5.58 6.68 6.13
CA ILE A 30 -6.04 6.34 7.48
C ILE A 30 -7.28 7.17 7.77
N THR A 31 -8.33 6.52 8.25
CA THR A 31 -9.58 7.19 8.64
C THR A 31 -9.63 7.32 10.16
N GLU A 32 -9.75 8.55 10.67
CA GLU A 32 -9.90 8.82 12.10
C GLU A 32 -11.18 9.63 12.37
N ALA A 33 -11.79 9.42 13.53
CA ALA A 33 -12.94 10.22 13.96
C ALA A 33 -12.48 11.64 14.31
N VAL A 34 -13.25 12.65 13.88
CA VAL A 34 -12.93 14.05 14.17
C VAL A 34 -13.14 14.31 15.65
N ARG A 35 -12.21 15.03 16.28
CA ARG A 35 -12.32 15.46 17.68
C ARG A 35 -12.31 16.99 17.76
N VAL A 36 -13.33 17.55 18.40
CA VAL A 36 -13.50 19.01 18.52
C VAL A 36 -13.48 19.48 19.98
N GLY A 37 -13.00 20.70 20.22
CA GLY A 37 -12.92 21.32 21.54
C GLY A 37 -11.52 21.30 22.13
N THR A 38 -11.35 21.94 23.29
CA THR A 38 -10.02 22.10 23.91
C THR A 38 -9.53 20.78 24.54
N ARG A 39 -8.20 20.64 24.63
CA ARG A 39 -7.51 19.51 25.28
C ARG A 39 -7.77 18.17 24.56
N LYS A 40 -8.45 17.22 25.20
CA LYS A 40 -8.70 15.88 24.65
C LYS A 40 -9.80 15.85 23.58
N GLY A 41 -10.52 16.95 23.39
CA GLY A 41 -11.63 17.04 22.44
C GLY A 41 -12.78 16.09 22.77
N ARG A 42 -13.88 16.21 22.02
CA ARG A 42 -14.98 15.25 21.99
C ARG A 42 -15.02 14.63 20.59
N THR A 43 -15.12 13.31 20.53
CA THR A 43 -15.35 12.58 19.28
C THR A 43 -16.69 12.99 18.69
N THR A 44 -16.72 13.32 17.40
CA THR A 44 -17.93 13.56 16.62
C THR A 44 -18.31 12.30 15.84
N ASP A 45 -19.50 12.29 15.26
CA ASP A 45 -19.93 11.25 14.32
C ASP A 45 -19.23 11.37 12.95
N ASP A 46 -18.58 12.50 12.68
CA ASP A 46 -17.79 12.72 11.46
C ASP A 46 -16.42 12.03 11.50
N HIS A 47 -15.99 11.58 10.32
CA HIS A 47 -14.67 10.99 10.09
C HIS A 47 -13.87 11.83 9.09
N GLN A 48 -12.55 11.88 9.31
CA GLN A 48 -11.60 12.44 8.36
C GLN A 48 -10.67 11.34 7.85
N THR A 49 -10.47 11.36 6.54
CA THR A 49 -9.47 10.52 5.88
C THR A 49 -8.23 11.36 5.64
N GLY A 50 -7.09 10.86 6.11
CA GLY A 50 -5.79 11.47 5.93
C GLY A 50 -4.83 10.51 5.22
N LEU A 51 -3.79 11.09 4.62
CA LEU A 51 -2.71 10.31 4.01
C LEU A 51 -2.02 9.44 5.08
N CYS A 52 -1.79 8.16 4.78
CA CYS A 52 -0.95 7.32 5.63
C CYS A 52 0.49 7.84 5.59
N LEU A 53 0.98 8.34 6.72
CA LEU A 53 2.30 8.97 6.81
C LEU A 53 3.45 7.97 6.69
N THR A 54 3.19 6.68 6.91
CA THR A 54 4.20 5.62 6.77
C THR A 54 4.54 5.35 5.31
N CYS A 55 3.52 5.26 4.45
CA CYS A 55 3.69 4.93 3.03
C CYS A 55 3.47 6.12 2.09
N TRP A 56 3.13 7.30 2.63
CA TRP A 56 2.84 8.51 1.85
C TRP A 56 1.76 8.31 0.78
N GLY A 57 0.76 7.48 1.06
CA GLY A 57 -0.35 7.22 0.12
C GLY A 57 -0.15 6.07 -0.86
N THR A 58 1.02 5.43 -0.88
CA THR A 58 1.27 4.35 -1.85
C THR A 58 0.56 3.05 -1.48
N GLY A 59 0.27 2.84 -0.19
CA GLY A 59 -0.18 1.54 0.34
C GLY A 59 0.91 0.46 0.34
N GLU A 60 2.13 0.80 -0.07
CA GLU A 60 3.26 -0.12 -0.10
C GLU A 60 4.12 0.09 1.16
N ALA A 61 4.76 -0.99 1.63
CA ALA A 61 5.67 -0.92 2.75
C ALA A 61 6.84 0.02 2.40
N PRO A 62 7.23 0.95 3.29
CA PRO A 62 8.39 1.79 3.07
C PRO A 62 9.63 0.91 2.93
N THR A 63 10.43 1.18 1.90
CA THR A 63 11.77 0.64 1.76
C THR A 63 12.70 1.50 2.62
N ASP A 64 13.42 0.88 3.57
CA ASP A 64 14.45 1.52 4.40
C ASP A 64 15.45 2.34 3.58
#